data_AF-A0A940IXH9-F1
#
_entry.id   AF-A0A940IXH9-F1
#
_cell.length_a   1.000
_cell.length_b   1.000
_cell.length_c   1.000
_cell.angle_alpha   90.00
_cell.angle_beta   90.00
_cell.angle_gamma   90.00
#
_symmetry.space_group_name_H-M   'P 1'
#
loop_
_entity.id
_entity.type
_entity.pdbx_description
1 polymer ?
#
loop_
_entity_poly.entity_id
_entity_poly.type
_entity_poly.pdbx_seq_one_letter_code
_entity_poly.pdbx_strand_id
1 'polypeptide(L)'
;MTDKPYRCFTGKLIANATVTTSRWFESWQQQFQQTDLAVTLSSEQANALARLLPLLMCGEQSAQLVFNQTLEQCQADSETGIYQQLAEIEADEQFHDLALQQVFAQLPTPEGLSRITRRAQLFFCRLNQTKSKQEHFARIRHLDACVTIIMSAMAASALGPQHVISQLFQHIQKDEARHVKISSQYVRLLGGDNKTILAEAQMIKRELVNLLSSEKTAFETLGVDSQQLFARILK
;
A
#
# COMPACT_ATOMS: atom_id res chain seq x y z
N MET A 1 -0.09 26.76 8.10
CA MET A 1 1.24 26.21 7.77
C MET A 1 1.06 25.42 6.48
N THR A 2 1.92 25.62 5.49
CA THR A 2 1.85 24.88 4.22
C THR A 2 2.28 23.44 4.48
N ASP A 3 1.30 22.55 4.68
CA ASP A 3 1.54 21.12 4.88
C ASP A 3 2.24 20.55 3.66
N LYS A 4 3.53 20.27 3.80
CA LYS A 4 4.27 19.52 2.78
C LYS A 4 3.74 18.09 2.79
N PRO A 5 3.47 17.50 1.63
CA PRO A 5 3.03 16.11 1.55
C PRO A 5 4.06 15.20 2.24
N TYR A 6 3.59 14.17 2.92
CA TYR A 6 4.47 13.20 3.56
C TYR A 6 5.16 12.37 2.47
N ARG A 7 6.50 12.33 2.49
CA ARG A 7 7.29 11.65 1.45
C ARG A 7 8.30 10.70 2.08
N CYS A 8 8.18 9.42 1.73
CA CYS A 8 9.15 8.38 2.03
C CYS A 8 10.33 8.39 1.07
N PHE A 9 10.13 8.78 -0.19
CA PHE A 9 11.17 8.78 -1.20
C PHE A 9 11.26 10.15 -1.88
N THR A 10 12.46 10.53 -2.30
CA THR A 10 12.75 11.82 -2.97
C THR A 10 12.54 11.77 -4.49
N GLY A 11 12.12 10.63 -5.04
CA GLY A 11 11.86 10.48 -6.47
C GLY A 11 10.71 11.36 -6.94
N LYS A 12 10.74 11.77 -8.21
CA LYS A 12 9.59 12.44 -8.83
C LYS A 12 8.47 11.43 -8.96
N LEU A 13 7.42 11.58 -8.16
CA LEU A 13 6.13 10.96 -8.44
C LEU A 13 5.53 11.73 -9.61
N ILE A 14 5.47 11.10 -10.78
CA ILE A 14 4.94 11.73 -11.99
C ILE A 14 3.44 11.53 -11.96
N ALA A 15 2.69 12.61 -11.77
CA ALA A 15 1.25 12.55 -11.96
C ALA A 15 0.96 12.36 -13.46
N ASN A 16 0.49 11.18 -13.83
CA ASN A 16 -0.01 10.93 -15.18
C ASN A 16 -1.31 11.73 -15.36
N ALA A 17 -1.22 12.89 -16.02
CA ALA A 17 -2.27 13.90 -16.14
C ALA A 17 -3.55 13.46 -16.89
N THR A 18 -3.64 12.20 -17.31
CA THR A 18 -4.75 11.64 -18.11
C THR A 18 -5.59 10.60 -17.38
N VAL A 19 -5.28 10.31 -16.11
CA VAL A 19 -6.06 9.35 -15.32
C VAL A 19 -7.37 10.01 -14.86
N THR A 20 -8.49 9.40 -15.26
CA THR A 20 -9.81 9.77 -14.73
C THR A 20 -9.86 9.42 -13.25
N THR A 21 -10.28 10.35 -12.40
CA THR A 21 -10.39 10.12 -10.96
C THR A 21 -11.22 8.87 -10.66
N SER A 22 -10.72 8.02 -9.77
CA SER A 22 -11.45 6.84 -9.36
C SER A 22 -12.75 7.24 -8.67
N ARG A 23 -13.88 6.65 -9.10
CA ARG A 23 -15.21 6.94 -8.53
C ARG A 23 -15.27 6.68 -7.03
N TRP A 24 -14.53 5.66 -6.55
CA TRP A 24 -14.51 5.37 -5.12
C TRP A 24 -13.80 6.48 -4.36
N PHE A 25 -12.71 7.02 -4.91
CA PHE A 25 -11.90 8.05 -4.26
C PHE A 25 -12.70 9.33 -4.10
N GLU A 26 -13.41 9.77 -5.14
CA GLU A 26 -14.26 10.97 -5.08
C GLU A 26 -15.37 10.82 -4.02
N SER A 27 -16.09 9.69 -4.03
CA SER A 27 -17.15 9.41 -3.06
C SER A 27 -16.60 9.35 -1.64
N TRP A 28 -15.48 8.65 -1.44
CA TRP A 28 -14.83 8.53 -0.14
C TRP A 28 -14.33 9.89 0.37
N GLN A 29 -13.70 10.68 -0.50
CA GLN A 29 -13.16 11.99 -0.15
C GLN A 29 -14.26 12.95 0.31
N GLN A 30 -15.41 12.96 -0.36
CA GLN A 30 -16.56 13.79 0.05
C GLN A 30 -17.05 13.41 1.45
N GLN A 31 -17.15 12.11 1.75
CA GLN A 31 -17.51 11.63 3.07
C GLN A 31 -16.44 11.96 4.12
N PHE A 32 -15.16 11.80 3.77
CA PHE A 32 -14.04 12.07 4.65
C PHE A 32 -13.95 13.55 5.04
N GLN A 33 -14.20 14.47 4.10
CA GLN A 33 -14.24 15.91 4.36
C GLN A 33 -15.34 16.33 5.36
N GLN A 34 -16.39 15.52 5.51
CA GLN A 34 -17.48 15.75 6.47
C GLN A 34 -17.23 15.04 7.81
N THR A 35 -16.16 14.26 7.92
CA THR A 35 -15.84 13.48 9.13
C THR A 35 -14.82 14.24 9.97
N ASP A 36 -15.14 14.48 11.24
CA ASP A 36 -14.18 14.95 12.23
C ASP A 36 -13.52 13.76 12.95
N LEU A 37 -12.28 13.44 12.59
CA LEU A 37 -11.56 12.33 13.20
C LEU A 37 -11.32 12.51 14.71
N ALA A 38 -11.30 13.73 15.22
CA ALA A 38 -11.17 13.97 16.66
C ALA A 38 -12.42 13.55 17.43
N VAL A 39 -13.58 13.47 16.74
CA VAL A 39 -14.84 12.99 17.31
C VAL A 39 -15.00 11.48 17.11
N THR A 40 -14.56 10.94 15.97
CA THR A 40 -14.80 9.53 15.63
C THR A 40 -13.72 8.56 16.12
N LEU A 41 -12.53 9.06 16.48
CA LEU A 41 -11.43 8.25 17.00
C LEU A 41 -11.12 8.59 18.46
N SER A 42 -10.79 7.58 19.27
CA SER A 42 -10.11 7.83 20.54
C SER A 42 -8.69 8.33 20.30
N SER A 43 -8.11 9.01 21.30
CA SER A 43 -6.71 9.43 21.25
C SER A 43 -5.76 8.25 21.03
N GLU A 44 -6.01 7.08 21.63
CA GLU A 44 -5.17 5.90 21.40
C GLU A 44 -5.31 5.38 19.97
N GLN A 45 -6.53 5.35 19.42
CA GLN A 45 -6.78 4.91 18.04
C GLN A 45 -6.13 5.86 17.02
N ALA A 46 -6.24 7.16 17.23
CA ALA A 46 -5.62 8.18 16.37
C ALA A 46 -4.08 8.02 16.37
N ASN A 47 -3.47 7.83 17.55
CA ASN A 47 -2.03 7.58 17.66
C ASN A 47 -1.63 6.25 17.02
N ALA A 48 -2.39 5.18 17.24
CA ALA A 48 -2.11 3.88 16.64
C ALA A 48 -2.15 3.95 15.11
N LEU A 49 -3.18 4.59 14.55
CA LEU A 49 -3.30 4.79 13.12
C LEU A 49 -2.13 5.62 12.57
N ALA A 50 -1.76 6.70 13.26
CA ALA A 50 -0.65 7.57 12.85
C ALA A 50 0.68 6.81 12.74
N ARG A 51 0.88 5.76 13.54
CA ARG A 51 2.08 4.92 13.47
C ARG A 51 2.06 3.94 12.29
N LEU A 52 0.88 3.50 11.86
CA LEU A 52 0.72 2.50 10.80
C LEU A 52 0.72 3.14 9.40
N LEU A 53 0.07 4.29 9.22
CA LEU A 53 -0.05 4.93 7.90
C LEU A 53 1.30 5.21 7.20
N PRO A 54 2.38 5.62 7.88
CA PRO A 54 3.69 5.75 7.27
C PRO A 54 4.20 4.47 6.58
N LEU A 55 3.87 3.28 7.10
CA LEU A 55 4.27 2.01 6.51
C LEU A 55 3.54 1.79 5.17
N LEU A 56 2.25 2.10 5.12
CA LEU A 56 1.41 1.98 3.93
C LEU A 56 1.79 3.01 2.86
N MET A 57 1.90 4.29 3.23
CA MET A 57 2.29 5.37 2.30
C MET A 57 3.67 5.12 1.67
N CYS A 58 4.63 4.56 2.42
CA CYS A 58 5.90 4.17 1.81
C CYS A 58 5.73 3.02 0.79
N GLY A 59 4.77 2.12 1.00
CA GLY A 59 4.41 1.10 0.02
C GLY A 59 3.87 1.72 -1.26
N GLU A 60 2.85 2.57 -1.15
CA GLU A 60 2.24 3.25 -2.29
C GLU A 60 3.28 4.03 -3.11
N GLN A 61 4.12 4.81 -2.43
CA GLN A 61 5.15 5.61 -3.09
C GLN A 61 6.24 4.75 -3.73
N SER A 62 6.58 3.60 -3.12
CA SER A 62 7.50 2.65 -3.75
C SER A 62 6.88 2.03 -4.99
N ALA A 63 5.61 1.65 -4.94
CA ALA A 63 4.88 1.06 -6.06
C ALA A 63 4.80 2.05 -7.23
N GLN A 64 4.39 3.30 -6.98
CA GLN A 64 4.37 4.37 -8.00
C GLN A 64 5.73 4.53 -8.71
N LEU A 65 6.86 4.51 -7.98
CA LEU A 65 8.19 4.61 -8.59
C LEU A 65 8.48 3.43 -9.53
N VAL A 66 8.11 2.21 -9.12
CA VAL A 66 8.33 0.99 -9.91
C VAL A 66 7.45 0.95 -11.16
N PHE A 67 6.16 1.26 -11.01
CA PHE A 67 5.23 1.26 -12.14
C PHE A 67 5.56 2.36 -13.14
N ASN A 68 5.89 3.58 -12.70
CA ASN A 68 6.34 4.65 -13.61
C ASN A 68 7.58 4.25 -14.41
N GLN A 69 8.61 3.68 -13.75
CA GLN A 69 9.80 3.18 -14.45
C GLN A 69 9.46 2.07 -15.46
N THR A 70 8.51 1.19 -15.12
CA THR A 70 8.08 0.11 -16.01
C THR A 70 7.31 0.65 -17.21
N LEU A 71 6.41 1.61 -17.00
CA LEU A 71 5.62 2.25 -18.05
C LEU A 71 6.50 2.99 -19.06
N GLU A 72 7.52 3.72 -18.60
CA GLU A 72 8.52 4.36 -19.47
C GLU A 72 9.21 3.34 -20.39
N GLN A 73 9.49 2.13 -19.87
CA GLN A 73 10.11 1.07 -20.66
C GLN A 73 9.12 0.42 -21.65
N CYS A 74 7.88 0.17 -21.22
CA CYS A 74 6.85 -0.43 -22.07
C CYS A 74 6.42 0.46 -23.25
N GLN A 75 6.44 1.80 -23.11
CA GLN A 75 6.17 2.72 -24.21
C GLN A 75 7.14 2.54 -25.40
N ALA A 76 8.37 2.09 -25.14
CA ALA A 76 9.35 1.79 -26.18
C ALA A 76 9.03 0.49 -26.94
N ASP A 77 8.33 -0.46 -26.31
CA ASP A 77 8.17 -1.84 -26.77
C ASP A 77 6.79 -2.13 -27.42
N SER A 78 5.90 -1.14 -27.53
CA SER A 78 4.58 -1.23 -28.23
C SER A 78 3.57 -2.27 -27.68
N GLU A 79 3.70 -2.70 -26.42
CA GLU A 79 2.75 -3.64 -25.77
C GLU A 79 1.52 -2.91 -25.18
N THR A 80 0.54 -2.59 -26.03
CA THR A 80 -0.56 -1.68 -25.67
C THR A 80 -1.49 -2.18 -24.56
N GLY A 81 -1.76 -3.48 -24.46
CA GLY A 81 -2.74 -4.03 -23.50
C GLY A 81 -2.28 -4.07 -22.05
N ILE A 82 -1.04 -4.51 -21.82
CA ILE A 82 -0.46 -4.60 -20.47
C ILE A 82 -0.01 -3.23 -19.98
N TYR A 83 0.44 -2.37 -20.89
CA TYR A 83 0.71 -0.98 -20.57
C TYR A 83 -0.49 -0.30 -19.90
N GLN A 84 -1.69 -0.44 -20.46
CA GLN A 84 -2.90 0.15 -19.88
C GLN A 84 -3.17 -0.39 -18.47
N GLN A 85 -3.05 -1.71 -18.27
CA GLN A 85 -3.28 -2.31 -16.95
C GLN A 85 -2.28 -1.84 -15.90
N LEU A 86 -1.00 -1.68 -16.27
CA LEU A 86 0.04 -1.16 -15.37
C LEU A 86 -0.17 0.33 -15.07
N ALA A 87 -0.66 1.10 -16.04
CA ALA A 87 -1.02 2.52 -15.84
C ALA A 87 -2.23 2.67 -14.91
N GLU A 88 -3.20 1.77 -15.02
CA GLU A 88 -4.33 1.72 -14.08
C GLU A 88 -3.92 1.34 -12.66
N ILE A 89 -2.91 0.47 -12.48
CA ILE A 89 -2.36 0.20 -11.14
C ILE A 89 -1.67 1.45 -10.59
N GLU A 90 -0.80 2.08 -11.38
CA GLU A 90 -0.08 3.29 -10.96
C GLU A 90 -1.05 4.40 -10.51
N ALA A 91 -2.15 4.58 -11.23
CA ALA A 91 -3.26 5.44 -10.86
C ALA A 91 -3.88 5.09 -9.50
N ASP A 92 -4.18 3.81 -9.27
CA ASP A 92 -4.74 3.35 -7.99
C ASP A 92 -3.79 3.66 -6.83
N GLU A 93 -2.48 3.39 -6.99
CA GLU A 93 -1.49 3.68 -5.94
C GLU A 93 -1.33 5.17 -5.65
N GLN A 94 -1.56 6.04 -6.66
CA GLN A 94 -1.64 7.49 -6.43
C GLN A 94 -2.86 7.84 -5.57
N PHE A 95 -4.04 7.29 -5.87
CA PHE A 95 -5.24 7.55 -5.08
C PHE A 95 -5.14 6.97 -3.66
N HIS A 96 -4.50 5.81 -3.49
CA HIS A 96 -4.16 5.26 -2.18
C HIS A 96 -3.27 6.22 -1.39
N ASP A 97 -2.13 6.65 -1.96
CA ASP A 97 -1.20 7.60 -1.29
C ASP A 97 -1.90 8.92 -0.93
N LEU A 98 -2.75 9.45 -1.82
CA LEU A 98 -3.49 10.69 -1.56
C LEU A 98 -4.50 10.51 -0.42
N ALA A 99 -5.28 9.43 -0.43
CA ALA A 99 -6.26 9.16 0.62
C ALA A 99 -5.57 8.96 1.98
N LEU A 100 -4.50 8.16 2.02
CA LEU A 100 -3.72 7.93 3.24
C LEU A 100 -3.09 9.22 3.78
N GLN A 101 -2.58 10.09 2.90
CA GLN A 101 -2.06 11.40 3.31
C GLN A 101 -3.14 12.33 3.87
N GLN A 102 -4.35 12.33 3.30
CA GLN A 102 -5.47 13.11 3.82
C GLN A 102 -5.87 12.65 5.22
N VAL A 103 -5.88 11.34 5.47
CA VAL A 103 -6.08 10.80 6.82
C VAL A 103 -4.93 11.22 7.72
N PHE A 104 -3.69 10.99 7.31
CA PHE A 104 -2.50 11.26 8.13
C PHE A 104 -2.36 12.72 8.54
N ALA A 105 -2.76 13.68 7.69
CA ALA A 105 -2.74 15.10 7.99
C ALA A 105 -3.66 15.52 9.16
N GLN A 106 -4.68 14.72 9.47
CA GLN A 106 -5.59 14.96 10.59
C GLN A 106 -5.21 14.21 11.87
N LEU A 107 -4.15 13.40 11.83
CA LEU A 107 -3.70 12.59 12.95
C LEU A 107 -2.58 13.28 13.75
N PRO A 108 -2.40 12.91 15.03
CA PRO A 108 -1.24 13.37 15.79
C PRO A 108 0.06 12.85 15.16
N THR A 109 1.11 13.66 15.19
CA THR A 109 2.45 13.23 14.76
C THR A 109 2.94 12.09 15.66
N PRO A 110 3.23 10.89 15.13
CA PRO A 110 3.62 9.76 15.96
C PRO A 110 5.05 9.93 16.47
N GLU A 111 5.27 9.55 17.73
CA GLU A 111 6.63 9.49 18.29
C GLU A 111 7.49 8.48 17.50
N GLY A 112 8.68 8.92 17.11
CA GLY A 112 9.61 8.10 16.34
C GLY A 112 9.24 7.95 14.86
N LEU A 113 8.43 8.85 14.30
CA LEU A 113 8.05 8.87 12.87
C LEU A 113 9.23 8.57 11.95
N SER A 114 10.37 9.26 12.12
CA SER A 114 11.57 9.06 11.29
C SER A 114 12.11 7.62 11.32
N ARG A 115 12.01 6.93 12.46
CA ARG A 115 12.41 5.53 12.61
C ARG A 115 11.44 4.59 11.91
N ILE A 116 10.14 4.86 11.99
CA ILE A 116 9.09 4.10 11.29
C ILE A 116 9.30 4.23 9.78
N THR A 117 9.42 5.47 9.28
CA THR A 117 9.71 5.77 7.88
C THR A 117 10.97 5.08 7.41
N ARG A 118 12.06 5.14 8.19
CA ARG A 118 13.33 4.52 7.81
C ARG A 118 13.23 2.99 7.67
N ARG A 119 12.49 2.33 8.56
CA ARG A 119 12.26 0.88 8.47
C ARG A 119 11.48 0.51 7.22
N ALA A 120 10.42 1.26 6.91
CA ALA A 120 9.64 1.06 5.69
C ALA A 120 10.49 1.29 4.44
N GLN A 121 11.24 2.40 4.37
CA GLN A 121 12.18 2.66 3.28
C GLN A 121 13.16 1.50 3.07
N LEU A 122 13.78 1.00 4.15
CA LEU A 122 14.74 -0.12 4.06
C LEU A 122 14.10 -1.42 3.58
N PHE A 123 12.84 -1.67 3.95
CA PHE A 123 12.08 -2.80 3.43
C PHE A 123 11.83 -2.66 1.93
N PHE A 124 11.23 -1.55 1.49
CA PHE A 124 10.89 -1.33 0.07
C PHE A 124 12.12 -1.19 -0.83
N CYS A 125 13.20 -0.57 -0.35
CA CYS A 125 14.48 -0.54 -1.08
C CYS A 125 15.04 -1.95 -1.33
N ARG A 126 14.91 -2.88 -0.36
CA ARG A 126 15.36 -4.27 -0.53
C ARG A 126 14.42 -5.07 -1.44
N LEU A 127 13.12 -4.82 -1.35
CA LEU A 127 12.13 -5.41 -2.25
C LEU A 127 12.47 -5.14 -3.72
N ASN A 128 12.89 -3.90 -4.03
CA ASN A 128 13.27 -3.45 -5.37
C ASN A 128 14.65 -3.97 -5.84
N GLN A 129 15.43 -4.66 -4.99
CA GLN A 129 16.70 -5.26 -5.38
C GLN A 129 16.46 -6.66 -5.95
N THR A 130 16.18 -6.75 -7.24
CA THR A 130 16.03 -8.02 -7.98
C THR A 130 17.00 -8.12 -9.15
N LYS A 131 17.21 -9.34 -9.65
CA LYS A 131 18.07 -9.59 -10.82
C LYS A 131 17.29 -9.50 -12.13
N SER A 132 15.96 -9.60 -12.06
CA SER A 132 15.07 -9.62 -13.21
C SER A 132 13.72 -8.96 -12.93
N LYS A 133 13.02 -8.55 -14.00
CA LYS A 133 11.66 -8.00 -13.91
C LYS A 133 10.66 -9.05 -13.43
N GLN A 134 10.85 -10.31 -13.81
CA GLN A 134 10.03 -11.44 -13.39
C GLN A 134 10.06 -11.60 -11.87
N GLU A 135 11.27 -11.57 -11.28
CA GLU A 135 11.44 -11.61 -9.82
C GLU A 135 10.79 -10.40 -9.14
N HIS A 136 10.92 -9.21 -9.73
CA HIS A 136 10.35 -7.99 -9.17
C HIS A 136 8.83 -8.05 -9.08
N PHE A 137 8.17 -8.39 -10.19
CA PHE A 137 6.72 -8.51 -10.23
C PHE A 137 6.21 -9.73 -9.45
N ALA A 138 7.00 -10.79 -9.30
CA ALA A 138 6.69 -11.87 -8.38
C ALA A 138 6.67 -11.39 -6.92
N ARG A 139 7.61 -10.52 -6.52
CA ARG A 139 7.62 -9.89 -5.19
C ARG A 139 6.45 -8.96 -4.98
N ILE A 140 6.17 -8.07 -5.93
CA ILE A 140 5.01 -7.14 -5.89
C ILE A 140 3.73 -7.94 -5.70
N ARG A 141 3.49 -8.93 -6.56
CA ARG A 141 2.32 -9.82 -6.45
C ARG A 141 2.14 -10.43 -5.05
N HIS A 142 3.23 -10.88 -4.40
CA HIS A 142 3.13 -11.42 -3.05
C HIS A 142 2.94 -10.37 -1.98
N LEU A 143 3.55 -9.19 -2.16
CA LEU A 143 3.33 -8.06 -1.28
C LEU A 143 1.85 -7.63 -1.34
N ASP A 144 1.29 -7.38 -2.52
CA ASP A 144 -0.11 -7.01 -2.72
C ASP A 144 -1.04 -8.06 -2.08
N ALA A 145 -0.74 -9.35 -2.27
CA ALA A 145 -1.48 -10.43 -1.63
C ALA A 145 -1.43 -10.34 -0.09
N CYS A 146 -0.29 -9.98 0.49
CA CYS A 146 -0.20 -9.75 1.93
C CYS A 146 -0.93 -8.46 2.34
N VAL A 147 -0.87 -7.39 1.54
CA VAL A 147 -1.59 -6.14 1.79
C VAL A 147 -3.09 -6.39 1.78
N THR A 148 -3.64 -7.24 0.89
CA THR A 148 -5.07 -7.61 0.96
C THR A 148 -5.45 -8.23 2.32
N ILE A 149 -4.56 -9.00 2.94
CA ILE A 149 -4.80 -9.60 4.26
C ILE A 149 -4.76 -8.51 5.34
N ILE A 150 -3.80 -7.59 5.27
CA ILE A 150 -3.68 -6.46 6.21
C ILE A 150 -4.90 -5.56 6.10
N MET A 151 -5.26 -5.13 4.90
CA MET A 151 -6.42 -4.28 4.65
C MET A 151 -7.72 -4.95 5.08
N SER A 152 -7.87 -6.25 4.85
CA SER A 152 -9.02 -7.02 5.36
C SER A 152 -9.12 -6.97 6.89
N ALA A 153 -8.00 -7.09 7.60
CA ALA A 153 -7.97 -7.03 9.05
C ALA A 153 -8.26 -5.62 9.57
N MET A 154 -7.66 -4.61 8.93
CA MET A 154 -7.86 -3.20 9.28
C MET A 154 -9.30 -2.72 9.02
N ALA A 155 -9.93 -3.19 7.93
CA ALA A 155 -11.33 -2.95 7.64
C ALA A 155 -12.30 -3.58 8.67
N ALA A 156 -11.87 -4.66 9.33
CA ALA A 156 -12.60 -5.36 10.38
C ALA A 156 -12.18 -4.94 11.80
N SER A 157 -11.44 -3.84 11.92
CA SER A 157 -10.97 -3.28 13.18
C SER A 157 -12.11 -2.80 14.09
N ALA A 158 -11.77 -2.42 15.33
CA ALA A 158 -12.69 -1.86 16.31
C ALA A 158 -13.31 -0.52 15.89
N LEU A 159 -12.84 0.11 14.81
CA LEU A 159 -13.47 1.29 14.23
C LEU A 159 -14.88 0.97 13.67
N GLY A 160 -15.12 -0.29 13.32
CA GLY A 160 -16.38 -0.75 12.75
C GLY A 160 -16.47 -0.54 11.23
N PRO A 161 -17.32 -1.32 10.53
CA PRO A 161 -17.33 -1.40 9.07
C PRO A 161 -17.87 -0.13 8.38
N GLN A 162 -18.59 0.72 9.10
CA GLN A 162 -19.17 1.96 8.57
C GLN A 162 -18.26 3.17 8.77
N HIS A 163 -17.15 3.03 9.51
CA HIS A 163 -16.21 4.12 9.70
C HIS A 163 -15.49 4.43 8.39
N VAL A 164 -15.33 5.71 8.05
CA VAL A 164 -14.77 6.16 6.76
C VAL A 164 -13.36 5.61 6.50
N ILE A 165 -12.57 5.40 7.56
CA ILE A 165 -11.23 4.80 7.48
C ILE A 165 -11.31 3.28 7.20
N SER A 166 -12.28 2.58 7.80
CA SER A 166 -12.51 1.15 7.50
C SER A 166 -12.93 0.96 6.04
N GLN A 167 -13.74 1.87 5.50
CA GLN A 167 -14.14 1.88 4.10
C GLN A 167 -12.95 2.16 3.17
N LEU A 168 -12.04 3.08 3.53
CA LEU A 168 -10.78 3.28 2.80
C LEU A 168 -10.01 1.98 2.67
N PHE A 169 -9.81 1.25 3.77
CA PHE A 169 -9.10 -0.03 3.73
C PHE A 169 -9.83 -1.08 2.88
N GLN A 170 -11.16 -1.08 2.83
CA GLN A 170 -11.91 -1.96 1.93
C GLN A 170 -11.73 -1.61 0.45
N HIS A 171 -11.57 -0.33 0.11
CA HIS A 171 -11.26 0.10 -1.25
C HIS A 171 -9.87 -0.37 -1.67
N ILE A 172 -8.85 -0.05 -0.86
CA ILE A 172 -7.48 -0.51 -1.08
C ILE A 172 -7.44 -2.04 -1.21
N GLN A 173 -8.11 -2.77 -0.32
CA GLN A 173 -8.17 -4.24 -0.39
C GLN A 173 -8.66 -4.78 -1.74
N LYS A 174 -9.68 -4.15 -2.33
CA LYS A 174 -10.27 -4.59 -3.60
C LYS A 174 -9.32 -4.34 -4.76
N ASP A 175 -8.68 -3.18 -4.76
CA ASP A 175 -7.73 -2.78 -5.78
C ASP A 175 -6.49 -3.67 -5.72
N GLU A 176 -5.96 -3.92 -4.52
CA GLU A 176 -4.85 -4.87 -4.29
C GLU A 176 -5.14 -6.29 -4.77
N ALA A 177 -6.38 -6.78 -4.59
CA ALA A 177 -6.77 -8.10 -5.11
C ALA A 177 -6.79 -8.14 -6.65
N ARG A 178 -7.04 -7.00 -7.31
CA ARG A 178 -6.90 -6.83 -8.76
C ARG A 178 -5.43 -6.76 -9.15
N HIS A 179 -4.60 -6.03 -8.40
CA HIS A 179 -3.16 -5.88 -8.63
C HIS A 179 -2.44 -7.23 -8.61
N VAL A 180 -2.78 -8.10 -7.64
CA VAL A 180 -2.28 -9.50 -7.59
C VAL A 180 -2.51 -10.25 -8.91
N LYS A 181 -3.69 -10.09 -9.52
CA LYS A 181 -4.02 -10.79 -10.78
C LYS A 181 -3.20 -10.24 -11.95
N ILE A 182 -3.12 -8.92 -12.07
CA ILE A 182 -2.37 -8.24 -13.15
C ILE A 182 -0.87 -8.54 -13.02
N SER A 183 -0.29 -8.38 -11.83
CA SER A 183 1.11 -8.71 -11.56
C SER A 183 1.42 -10.18 -11.87
N SER A 184 0.50 -11.11 -11.57
CA SER A 184 0.66 -12.53 -11.94
C SER A 184 0.67 -12.74 -13.46
N GLN A 185 -0.18 -12.04 -14.20
CA GLN A 185 -0.22 -12.09 -15.66
C GLN A 185 1.07 -11.54 -16.27
N TYR A 186 1.57 -10.43 -15.72
CA TYR A 186 2.78 -9.80 -16.22
C TYR A 186 4.04 -10.64 -15.97
N VAL A 187 4.16 -11.31 -14.81
CA VAL A 187 5.24 -12.29 -14.57
C VAL A 187 5.24 -13.39 -15.65
N ARG A 188 4.06 -13.88 -16.05
CA ARG A 188 3.95 -14.92 -17.09
C ARG A 188 4.29 -14.40 -18.47
N LEU A 189 3.89 -13.16 -18.80
CA LEU A 189 4.25 -12.53 -20.07
C LEU A 189 5.78 -12.42 -20.20
N LEU A 190 6.44 -12.05 -19.11
CA LEU A 190 7.90 -11.98 -19.03
C LEU A 190 8.57 -13.37 -19.05
N GLY A 191 7.84 -14.47 -19.25
CA GLY A 191 8.37 -15.82 -19.31
C GLY A 191 8.65 -16.46 -17.94
N GLY A 192 8.18 -15.84 -16.86
CA GLY A 192 8.23 -16.44 -15.52
C GLY A 192 7.19 -17.55 -15.35
N ASP A 193 7.48 -18.49 -14.45
CA ASP A 193 6.58 -19.59 -14.11
C ASP A 193 6.11 -19.53 -12.64
N ASN A 194 5.29 -20.50 -12.24
CA ASN A 194 4.83 -20.59 -10.86
C ASN A 194 5.98 -20.83 -9.87
N LYS A 195 7.11 -21.42 -10.29
CA LYS A 195 8.27 -21.62 -9.41
C LYS A 195 8.95 -20.28 -9.13
N THR A 196 9.14 -19.43 -10.14
CA THR A 196 9.63 -18.05 -9.99
C THR A 196 8.75 -17.28 -9.01
N ILE A 197 7.43 -17.38 -9.17
CA ILE A 197 6.49 -16.74 -8.24
C ILE A 197 6.69 -17.29 -6.82
N LEU A 198 6.67 -18.61 -6.63
CA LEU A 198 6.73 -19.20 -5.28
C LEU A 198 8.07 -18.99 -4.56
N ALA A 199 9.18 -18.88 -5.30
CA ALA A 199 10.51 -18.71 -4.73
C ALA A 199 10.65 -17.44 -3.88
N GLU A 200 9.99 -16.36 -4.29
CA GLU A 200 10.07 -15.06 -3.60
C GLU A 200 9.12 -14.95 -2.39
N ALA A 201 8.09 -15.80 -2.33
CA ALA A 201 6.97 -15.65 -1.38
C ALA A 201 7.42 -15.64 0.08
N GLN A 202 8.23 -16.63 0.48
CA GLN A 202 8.61 -16.84 1.88
C GLN A 202 9.52 -15.74 2.42
N MET A 203 10.37 -15.16 1.56
CA MET A 203 11.20 -14.04 1.95
C MET A 203 10.34 -12.80 2.19
N ILE A 204 9.47 -12.44 1.23
CA ILE A 204 8.59 -11.27 1.33
C ILE A 204 7.68 -11.34 2.55
N LYS A 205 7.01 -12.48 2.78
CA LYS A 205 6.13 -12.67 3.94
C LYS A 205 6.85 -12.43 5.26
N ARG A 206 8.05 -13.00 5.42
CA ARG A 206 8.85 -12.87 6.65
C ARG A 206 9.35 -11.44 6.84
N GLU A 207 9.86 -10.81 5.80
CA GLU A 207 10.34 -9.43 5.88
C GLU A 207 9.21 -8.44 6.18
N LEU A 208 8.03 -8.65 5.59
CA LEU A 208 6.84 -7.84 5.87
C LEU A 208 6.38 -8.02 7.31
N VAL A 209 6.29 -9.26 7.82
CA VAL A 209 5.95 -9.49 9.23
C VAL A 209 6.97 -8.85 10.17
N ASN A 210 8.27 -8.91 9.84
CA ASN A 210 9.31 -8.24 10.63
C ASN A 210 9.13 -6.71 10.65
N LEU A 211 8.73 -6.10 9.51
CA LEU A 211 8.41 -4.69 9.44
C LEU A 211 7.19 -4.35 10.33
N LEU A 212 6.08 -5.07 10.16
CA LEU A 212 4.83 -4.82 10.87
C LEU A 212 4.93 -5.10 12.38
N SER A 213 5.77 -6.06 12.77
CA SER A 213 5.98 -6.43 14.18
C SER A 213 6.52 -5.26 15.00
N SER A 214 7.15 -4.26 14.37
CA SER A 214 7.60 -3.07 15.09
C SER A 214 6.45 -2.20 15.59
N GLU A 215 5.27 -2.33 15.00
CA GLU A 215 4.06 -1.57 15.34
C GLU A 215 2.91 -2.50 15.80
N LYS A 216 3.22 -3.70 16.33
CA LYS A 216 2.21 -4.68 16.78
C LYS A 216 1.14 -4.10 17.70
N THR A 217 1.56 -3.23 18.63
CA THR A 217 0.66 -2.63 19.62
C THR A 217 -0.30 -1.65 18.95
N ALA A 218 0.09 -1.02 17.84
CA ALA A 218 -0.82 -0.17 17.08
C ALA A 218 -1.95 -0.98 16.42
N PHE A 219 -1.66 -2.17 15.91
CA PHE A 219 -2.71 -3.09 15.43
C PHE A 219 -3.65 -3.48 16.57
N GLU A 220 -3.11 -3.87 17.73
CA GLU A 220 -3.89 -4.30 18.89
C GLU A 220 -4.79 -3.18 19.45
N THR A 221 -4.29 -1.95 19.50
CA THR A 221 -5.07 -0.77 19.90
C THR A 221 -6.25 -0.51 18.96
N LEU A 222 -6.11 -0.83 17.67
CA LEU A 222 -7.21 -0.76 16.71
C LEU A 222 -8.12 -2.01 16.78
N GLY A 223 -7.90 -2.93 17.71
CA GLY A 223 -8.68 -4.16 17.83
C GLY A 223 -8.34 -5.23 16.80
N VAL A 224 -7.17 -5.14 16.15
CA VAL A 224 -6.66 -6.16 15.24
C VAL A 224 -5.72 -7.09 16.00
N ASP A 225 -6.04 -8.39 16.05
CA ASP A 225 -5.17 -9.41 16.62
C ASP A 225 -3.89 -9.53 15.78
N SER A 226 -2.79 -8.97 16.29
CA SER A 226 -1.51 -8.90 15.60
C SER A 226 -0.92 -10.30 15.36
N GLN A 227 -1.10 -11.23 16.31
CA GLN A 227 -0.59 -12.59 16.20
C GLN A 227 -1.34 -13.37 15.12
N GLN A 228 -2.67 -13.28 15.12
CA GLN A 228 -3.50 -13.92 14.09
C GLN A 228 -3.24 -13.32 12.71
N LEU A 229 -3.10 -12.00 12.61
CA LEU A 229 -2.75 -11.31 11.37
C LEU A 229 -1.42 -11.81 10.81
N PHE A 230 -0.36 -11.80 11.62
CA PHE A 230 0.97 -12.21 11.16
C PHE A 230 1.01 -13.70 10.81
N ALA A 231 0.32 -14.56 11.56
CA ALA A 231 0.17 -15.97 11.21
C ALA A 231 -0.55 -16.16 9.86
N ARG A 232 -1.55 -15.33 9.53
CA ARG A 232 -2.23 -15.38 8.23
C ARG A 232 -1.33 -14.93 7.09
N ILE A 233 -0.48 -13.92 7.30
CA ILE A 233 0.49 -13.45 6.29
C ILE A 233 1.52 -14.55 5.98
N LEU A 234 1.97 -15.30 7.00
CA LEU A 234 3.01 -16.33 6.85
C LEU A 234 2.51 -17.64 6.22
N LYS A 235 1.19 -17.92 6.23
CA LYS A 235 0.58 -19.06 5.52
C LYS A 235 0.71 -18.88 4.03
#